data_AF-A0A351SR27-F1
#
_entry.id   AF-A0A351SR27-F1
#
_cell.length_a   1.000
_cell.length_b   1.000
_cell.length_c   1.000
_cell.angle_alpha   90.00
_cell.angle_beta   90.00
_cell.angle_gamma   90.00
#
_symmetry.space_group_name_H-M   'P 1'
#
loop_
_entity.id
_entity.type
_entity.pdbx_description
1 polymer ?
#
loop_
_entity_poly.entity_id
_entity_poly.type
_entity_poly.pdbx_seq_one_letter_code
_entity_poly.pdbx_strand_id
1 'polypeptide(L)'
;MLTKKNLWFLTLFCIILVMSIYYIAMPNDNAGLVNRNVDSNGVKTEVTESNTISALRVSREESLENEVSAIKEILLDESKSTEEKSDAYEALKELNANKG
;
A
#
# COMPACT_ATOMS: atom_id res chain seq x y z
N MET A 1 -1.42 45.33 -2.14
CA MET A 1 -2.07 45.13 -0.82
C MET A 1 -2.56 43.69 -0.77
N LEU A 2 -2.14 42.91 0.23
CA LEU A 2 -2.58 41.53 0.37
C LEU A 2 -4.06 41.53 0.78
N THR A 3 -4.94 40.95 -0.05
CA THR A 3 -6.35 40.82 0.32
C THR A 3 -6.48 39.70 1.36
N LYS A 4 -7.43 39.82 2.29
CA LYS A 4 -7.62 38.85 3.38
C LYS A 4 -7.83 37.41 2.87
N LYS A 5 -8.35 37.25 1.65
CA LYS A 5 -8.52 35.97 0.95
C LYS A 5 -7.19 35.36 0.49
N ASN A 6 -6.24 36.19 0.04
CA ASN A 6 -4.91 35.73 -0.38
C ASN A 6 -4.06 35.25 0.80
N LEU A 7 -4.32 35.77 2.01
CA LEU A 7 -3.62 35.31 3.21
C LEU A 7 -3.99 33.87 3.57
N TRP A 8 -5.27 33.51 3.43
CA TRP A 8 -5.75 32.16 3.75
C TRP A 8 -5.26 31.11 2.74
N PHE A 9 -5.17 31.48 1.46
CA PHE A 9 -4.56 30.63 0.42
C PHE A 9 -3.06 30.40 0.70
N LEU A 10 -2.34 31.45 1.10
CA LEU A 10 -0.92 31.35 1.42
C LEU A 10 -0.66 30.44 2.63
N THR A 11 -1.50 30.49 3.67
CA THR A 11 -1.35 29.60 4.83
C THR A 11 -1.62 28.14 4.47
N LEU A 12 -2.62 27.88 3.63
CA LEU A 12 -2.92 26.53 3.15
C LEU A 12 -1.78 25.99 2.28
N PHE A 13 -1.24 26.84 1.40
CA PHE A 13 -0.12 26.50 0.53
C PHE A 13 1.17 26.21 1.33
N CYS A 14 1.45 26.98 2.37
CA CYS A 14 2.58 26.68 3.26
C CYS A 14 2.42 25.34 3.98
N ILE A 15 1.21 25.03 4.48
CA ILE A 15 0.93 23.74 5.14
C ILE A 15 1.13 22.57 4.19
N ILE A 16 0.59 22.66 2.97
CA ILE A 16 0.70 21.55 2.00
C ILE A 16 2.15 21.36 1.53
N LEU A 17 2.91 22.45 1.43
CA LEU A 17 4.33 22.43 1.08
C LEU A 17 5.17 21.74 2.17
N VAL A 18 4.96 22.09 3.44
CA VAL A 18 5.64 21.46 4.58
C VAL A 18 5.30 19.97 4.64
N MET A 19 4.02 19.61 4.45
CA MET A 19 3.61 18.20 4.39
C MET A 19 4.25 17.46 3.21
N SER A 20 4.31 18.07 2.02
CA SER A 20 4.93 17.45 0.84
C SER A 20 6.42 17.19 1.05
N ILE A 21 7.14 18.17 1.60
CA ILE A 21 8.57 18.01 1.92
C ILE A 21 8.76 16.97 3.02
N TYR A 22 7.90 16.95 4.03
CA TYR A 22 7.93 15.95 5.08
C TYR A 22 7.78 14.53 4.51
N TYR A 23 6.79 14.30 3.64
CA TYR A 23 6.59 12.97 3.04
C TYR A 23 7.68 12.56 2.03
N ILE A 24 8.32 13.50 1.33
CA ILE A 24 9.39 13.17 0.36
C ILE A 24 10.75 13.01 1.03
N ALA A 25 11.03 13.78 2.09
CA ALA A 25 12.32 13.85 2.74
C ALA A 25 12.41 12.95 3.98
N MET A 26 11.28 12.46 4.50
CA MET A 26 11.31 11.40 5.50
C MET A 26 11.84 10.14 4.79
N PRO A 27 13.03 9.63 5.17
CA PRO A 27 13.45 8.33 4.72
C PRO A 27 12.37 7.37 5.23
N ASN A 28 11.58 6.81 4.32
CA ASN A 28 10.64 5.76 4.68
C ASN A 28 11.47 4.68 5.39
N ASP A 29 11.11 4.32 6.62
CA ASP A 29 11.91 3.43 7.49
C ASP A 29 12.14 2.04 6.84
N ASN A 30 11.45 1.75 5.73
CA ASN A 30 11.67 0.58 4.87
C ASN A 30 12.86 0.72 3.88
N ALA A 31 13.45 1.90 3.67
CA ALA A 31 14.64 2.11 2.84
C ALA A 31 15.95 1.81 3.60
N GLY A 32 15.88 1.57 4.91
CA GLY A 32 17.03 1.40 5.81
C GLY A 32 17.51 -0.05 6.05
N LEU A 33 17.03 -1.05 5.29
CA LEU A 33 17.48 -2.44 5.50
C LEU A 33 18.91 -2.71 4.99
N VAL A 34 19.54 -1.76 4.28
CA VAL A 34 20.86 -1.94 3.64
C VAL A 34 22.05 -1.37 4.43
N ASN A 35 21.86 -0.60 5.51
CA ASN A 35 23.01 -0.14 6.30
C ASN A 35 22.71 -0.01 7.79
N ARG A 36 22.71 -1.16 8.47
CA ARG A 36 22.65 -1.23 9.93
C ARG A 36 24.05 -0.95 10.51
N ASN A 37 24.35 0.30 10.80
CA ASN A 37 25.25 0.66 11.88
C ASN A 37 24.39 1.11 13.07
N VAL A 38 24.40 0.28 14.12
CA VAL A 38 23.62 0.42 15.33
C VAL A 38 24.21 1.54 16.18
N ASP A 39 23.54 2.70 16.23
CA ASP A 39 23.66 3.60 17.38
C ASP A 39 22.46 3.40 18.29
N SER A 40 22.75 2.78 19.42
CA SER A 40 21.83 2.36 20.48
C SER A 40 21.34 3.56 21.30
N ASN A 41 20.37 4.32 20.76
CA ASN A 41 19.58 5.27 21.54
C ASN A 41 18.08 4.93 21.46
N GLY A 42 17.69 3.90 22.21
CA GLY A 42 16.56 3.96 23.14
C GLY A 42 15.17 4.37 22.66
N VAL A 43 14.85 4.36 21.37
CA VAL A 43 13.45 4.46 20.93
C VAL A 43 12.84 3.08 21.03
N LYS A 44 12.22 2.79 22.18
CA LYS A 44 11.33 1.65 22.37
C LYS A 44 10.08 1.93 21.53
N THR A 45 10.14 1.58 20.24
CA THR A 45 8.95 1.54 19.39
C THR A 45 8.04 0.46 19.96
N GLU A 46 7.03 0.87 20.74
CA GLU A 46 5.93 -0.02 21.10
C GLU A 46 5.17 -0.36 19.82
N VAL A 47 5.60 -1.45 19.19
CA VAL A 47 4.86 -2.13 18.15
C VAL A 47 3.60 -2.66 18.82
N THR A 48 2.52 -1.88 18.78
CA THR A 48 1.22 -2.33 19.29
C THR A 48 0.73 -3.50 18.43
N GLU A 49 0.22 -4.55 19.06
CA GLU A 49 -0.37 -5.72 18.38
C GLU A 49 -1.35 -5.27 17.27
N SER A 50 -2.14 -4.23 17.51
CA SER A 50 -3.06 -3.62 16.53
C SER A 50 -2.37 -3.18 15.22
N ASN A 51 -1.17 -2.61 15.30
CA ASN A 51 -0.43 -2.17 14.11
C ASN A 51 0.13 -3.36 13.33
N THR A 52 0.54 -4.44 14.01
CA THR A 52 0.99 -5.68 13.36
C THR A 52 -0.16 -6.42 12.69
N ILE A 53 -1.31 -6.55 13.34
CA ILE A 53 -2.50 -7.16 12.76
C ILE A 53 -2.97 -6.34 11.56
N SER A 54 -2.92 -5.01 11.64
CA SER A 54 -3.25 -4.13 10.50
C SER A 54 -2.28 -4.33 9.32
N ALA A 55 -0.97 -4.41 9.58
CA ALA A 55 0.02 -4.71 8.55
C ALA A 55 -0.18 -6.11 7.92
N LEU A 56 -0.45 -7.13 8.73
CA LEU A 56 -0.79 -8.48 8.24
C LEU A 56 -2.10 -8.49 7.41
N ARG A 57 -3.09 -7.67 7.79
CA ARG A 57 -4.34 -7.53 7.03
C ARG A 57 -4.09 -6.89 5.67
N VAL A 58 -3.30 -5.83 5.61
CA VAL A 58 -2.94 -5.15 4.35
C VAL A 58 -2.18 -6.09 3.43
N SER A 59 -1.14 -6.76 3.94
CA SER A 59 -0.34 -7.71 3.16
C SER A 59 -1.18 -8.87 2.61
N ARG A 60 -2.16 -9.36 3.39
CA ARG A 60 -3.09 -10.40 2.93
C ARG A 60 -4.03 -9.90 1.84
N GLU A 61 -4.58 -8.69 1.96
CA GLU A 61 -5.46 -8.13 0.91
C GLU A 61 -4.68 -7.90 -0.39
N GLU A 62 -3.44 -7.38 -0.30
CA GLU A 62 -2.56 -7.23 -1.47
C GLU A 62 -2.27 -8.58 -2.15
N SER A 63 -2.04 -9.63 -1.37
CA SER A 63 -1.81 -10.98 -1.91
C SER A 63 -3.03 -11.53 -2.64
N LEU A 64 -4.23 -11.38 -2.05
CA LEU A 64 -5.50 -11.75 -2.68
C LEU A 64 -5.76 -10.94 -3.96
N GLU A 65 -5.47 -9.64 -3.94
CA GLU A 65 -5.66 -8.78 -5.11
C GLU A 65 -4.74 -9.17 -6.26
N ASN A 66 -3.49 -9.52 -5.97
CA ASN A 66 -2.55 -10.02 -6.97
C ASN A 66 -3.02 -11.36 -7.58
N GLU A 67 -3.52 -12.28 -6.77
CA GLU A 67 -4.03 -13.58 -7.24
C GLU A 67 -5.28 -13.43 -8.11
N VAL A 68 -6.22 -12.56 -7.70
CA VAL A 68 -7.40 -12.20 -8.52
C VAL A 68 -6.98 -11.53 -9.83
N SER A 69 -5.97 -10.67 -9.80
CA SER A 69 -5.48 -9.98 -10.99
C SER A 69 -4.87 -10.96 -12.00
N ALA A 70 -4.02 -11.89 -11.53
CA ALA A 70 -3.44 -12.93 -12.38
C ALA A 70 -4.51 -13.83 -13.02
N ILE A 71 -5.54 -14.20 -12.26
CA ILE A 71 -6.67 -14.98 -12.79
C ILE A 71 -7.44 -14.19 -13.84
N LYS A 72 -7.70 -12.89 -13.60
CA LYS A 72 -8.36 -12.02 -14.59
C LYS A 72 -7.56 -11.87 -15.87
N GLU A 73 -6.23 -11.80 -15.78
CA GLU A 73 -5.35 -11.74 -16.94
C GLU A 73 -5.54 -12.97 -17.84
N ILE A 74 -5.57 -14.17 -17.25
CA ILE A 74 -5.83 -15.43 -17.98
C ILE A 74 -7.22 -15.42 -18.64
N LEU A 75 -8.24 -14.88 -17.96
CA LEU A 75 -9.60 -14.81 -18.48
C LEU A 75 -9.73 -13.83 -19.67
N LEU A 76 -9.00 -12.72 -19.61
CA LEU A 76 -9.03 -11.63 -20.60
C LEU A 76 -8.10 -11.89 -21.79
N ASP A 77 -7.13 -12.79 -21.66
CA ASP A 77 -6.23 -13.15 -22.74
C ASP A 77 -6.98 -13.91 -23.86
N GLU A 78 -6.94 -13.37 -25.09
CA GLU A 78 -7.56 -13.96 -26.27
C GLU A 78 -6.80 -15.20 -26.79
N SER A 79 -5.53 -15.37 -26.40
CA SER A 79 -4.69 -16.50 -26.81
C SER A 79 -4.92 -17.77 -25.98
N LYS A 80 -5.61 -17.64 -24.84
CA LYS A 80 -5.86 -18.74 -23.90
C LYS A 80 -7.03 -19.61 -24.34
N SER A 81 -6.86 -20.92 -24.18
CA SER A 81 -7.89 -21.90 -24.54
C SER A 81 -9.11 -21.80 -23.62
N THR A 82 -10.24 -22.34 -24.10
CA THR A 82 -11.47 -22.41 -23.30
C THR A 82 -11.28 -23.22 -22.01
N GLU A 83 -10.43 -24.24 -22.03
CA GLU A 83 -10.09 -25.04 -20.84
C GLU A 83 -9.31 -24.20 -19.82
N GLU A 84 -8.26 -23.49 -20.24
CA GLU A 84 -7.48 -22.61 -19.33
C GLU A 84 -8.35 -21.50 -18.70
N LYS A 85 -9.33 -20.99 -19.45
CA LYS A 85 -10.31 -20.02 -18.93
C LYS A 85 -11.27 -20.66 -17.95
N SER A 86 -11.72 -21.89 -18.21
CA SER A 86 -12.58 -22.65 -17.31
C SER A 86 -11.88 -22.91 -15.97
N ASP A 87 -10.62 -23.34 -16.01
CA ASP A 87 -9.80 -23.59 -14.82
C ASP A 87 -9.57 -22.29 -14.03
N ALA A 88 -9.29 -21.18 -14.72
CA ALA A 88 -9.17 -19.86 -14.10
C ALA A 88 -10.49 -19.39 -13.43
N TYR A 89 -11.65 -19.70 -14.02
CA TYR A 89 -12.95 -19.42 -13.40
C TYR A 89 -13.19 -20.26 -12.13
N GLU A 90 -12.80 -21.53 -12.14
CA GLU A 90 -12.89 -22.39 -10.95
C GLU A 90 -11.98 -21.88 -9.83
N ALA A 91 -10.74 -21.53 -10.16
CA ALA A 91 -9.80 -20.92 -9.21
C ALA A 91 -10.35 -19.62 -8.60
N LEU A 92 -10.97 -18.74 -9.41
CA LEU A 92 -11.60 -17.50 -8.92
C LEU A 92 -12.77 -17.79 -7.97
N LYS A 93 -13.55 -18.83 -8.27
CA LYS A 93 -14.72 -19.23 -7.47
C LYS A 93 -14.28 -19.80 -6.12
N GLU A 94 -13.25 -20.63 -6.11
CA GLU A 94 -12.67 -21.20 -4.89
C GLU A 94 -12.07 -20.10 -4.01
N LEU A 95 -11.32 -19.16 -4.61
CA LEU A 95 -10.74 -18.02 -3.91
C LEU A 95 -11.81 -17.13 -3.26
N ASN A 96 -12.92 -16.86 -3.96
CA ASN A 96 -14.04 -16.12 -3.39
C ASN A 96 -14.79 -16.90 -2.29
N ALA A 97 -14.89 -18.22 -2.40
CA ALA A 97 -15.48 -19.05 -1.37
C ALA A 97 -14.63 -19.05 -0.07
N ASN A 98 -13.31 -18.93 -0.21
CA ASN A 98 -12.36 -18.86 0.91
C ASN A 98 -12.16 -17.43 1.45
N LYS A 99 -12.82 -16.41 0.86
CA LYS A 99 -12.74 -15.00 1.28
C LYS A 99 -13.61 -14.65 2.50
N GLY A 100 -14.34 -15.63 3.06
CA GLY A 100 -15.18 -15.50 4.25
C GLY A 100 -14.54 -16.08 5.50
#